data_AF-A0A959C5G1-F1
#
_entry.id   AF-A0A959C5G1-F1
#
_cell.length_a   1.000
_cell.length_b   1.000
_cell.length_c   1.000
_cell.angle_alpha   90.00
_cell.angle_beta   90.00
_cell.angle_gamma   90.00
#
_symmetry.space_group_name_H-M   'P 1'
#
loop_
_entity.id
_entity.type
_entity.pdbx_description
1 polymer ?
#
loop_
_entity_poly.entity_id
_entity_poly.type
_entity_poly.pdbx_seq_one_letter_code
_entity_poly.pdbx_strand_id
1 'polypeptide(L)'
;HSEQLRRDLSVAYYKMGLILSQNGQEEQADVYFLKDMDLCEQLYHSNHNKIQYAEDLAIAYENMAQRQAKEKESGIAFQKKAVHIWRELYANTGHKPFLEKAERAENSDPSIH
;
A
#
# COMPACT_ATOMS: atom_id res chain seq x y z
N HIS A 1 -22.67 -0.77 3.82
CA HIS A 1 -22.33 0.23 4.87
C HIS A 1 -21.05 -0.12 5.66
N SER A 2 -20.75 -1.38 5.99
CA SER A 2 -19.52 -1.72 6.73
C SER A 2 -18.22 -1.48 5.94
N GLU A 3 -18.19 -1.70 4.62
CA GLU A 3 -16.98 -1.55 3.79
C GLU A 3 -16.45 -0.11 3.75
N GLN A 4 -17.33 0.88 3.59
CA GLN A 4 -16.94 2.29 3.57
C GLN A 4 -16.35 2.72 4.92
N LEU A 5 -16.96 2.29 6.03
CA LEU A 5 -16.46 2.58 7.37
C LEU A 5 -15.08 1.96 7.61
N ARG A 6 -14.85 0.73 7.12
CA ARG A 6 -13.53 0.08 7.17
C ARG A 6 -12.50 0.85 6.34
N ARG A 7 -12.88 1.36 5.17
CA ARG A 7 -12.02 2.20 4.34
C ARG A 7 -11.66 3.51 5.03
N ASP A 8 -12.66 4.20 5.58
CA ASP A 8 -12.43 5.47 6.27
C ASP A 8 -11.53 5.26 7.50
N LEU A 9 -11.67 4.12 8.19
CA LEU A 9 -10.79 3.71 9.28
C LEU A 9 -9.36 3.42 8.78
N SER A 10 -9.22 2.75 7.64
CA SER A 10 -7.92 2.51 6.98
C SER A 10 -7.19 3.83 6.73
N VAL A 11 -7.87 4.78 6.07
CA VAL A 11 -7.33 6.11 5.80
C VAL A 11 -6.95 6.86 7.08
N ALA A 12 -7.71 6.69 8.17
CA ALA A 12 -7.37 7.26 9.47
C ALA A 12 -6.08 6.64 10.04
N TYR A 13 -5.90 5.32 9.94
CA TYR A 13 -4.67 4.65 10.36
C TYR A 13 -3.47 5.07 9.51
N TYR A 14 -3.61 5.15 8.19
CA TYR A 14 -2.57 5.68 7.30
C TYR A 14 -2.11 7.08 7.74
N LYS A 15 -3.06 7.99 8.00
CA LYS A 15 -2.74 9.35 8.48
C LYS A 15 -2.06 9.36 9.84
N MET A 16 -2.49 8.51 10.77
CA MET A 16 -1.84 8.38 12.08
C MET A 16 -0.41 7.87 11.94
N GLY A 17 -0.18 6.88 11.08
CA GLY A 17 1.17 6.40 10.75
C GLY A 17 2.06 7.52 10.21
N LEU A 18 1.55 8.34 9.29
CA LEU A 18 2.30 9.48 8.74
C LEU A 18 2.67 10.51 9.82
N ILE A 19 1.71 10.89 10.67
CA ILE A 19 1.94 11.85 11.76
C ILE A 19 2.99 11.32 12.74
N LEU A 20 2.91 10.04 13.11
CA LEU A 20 3.86 9.42 14.04
C LEU A 20 5.26 9.32 13.45
N SER A 21 5.37 8.96 12.16
CA SER A 21 6.66 8.93 11.45
C SER A 21 7.29 10.31 11.36
N GLN A 22 6.49 11.35 11.05
CA GLN A 22 6.96 12.75 11.08
C GLN A 22 7.45 13.19 12.47
N ASN A 23 6.90 12.62 13.53
CA ASN A 23 7.32 12.87 14.91
C ASN A 23 8.49 11.97 15.36
N GLY A 24 9.08 11.16 14.47
CA GLY A 24 10.16 10.24 14.78
C GLY A 24 9.74 9.00 15.58
N GLN A 25 8.44 8.75 15.72
CA GLN A 25 7.87 7.61 16.45
C GLN A 25 7.66 6.43 15.51
N GLU A 26 8.73 5.98 14.83
CA GLU A 26 8.66 5.00 13.75
C GLU A 26 8.03 3.66 14.18
N GLU A 27 8.35 3.14 15.36
CA GLU A 27 7.76 1.88 15.85
C GLU A 27 6.23 1.97 15.98
N GLN A 28 5.73 3.11 16.47
CA GLN A 28 4.28 3.33 16.58
C GLN A 28 3.67 3.56 15.20
N ALA A 29 4.37 4.26 14.31
CA ALA A 29 3.94 4.47 12.94
C ALA A 29 3.74 3.13 12.21
N ASP A 30 4.69 2.21 12.33
CA ASP A 30 4.65 0.88 11.72
C ASP A 30 3.42 0.08 12.17
N VAL A 31 3.04 0.16 13.46
CA VAL A 31 1.82 -0.46 13.96
C VAL A 31 0.57 0.08 13.25
N TYR A 32 0.49 1.38 12.98
CA TYR A 32 -0.67 1.95 12.29
C TYR A 32 -0.67 1.66 10.79
N PHE A 33 0.49 1.65 10.14
CA PHE A 33 0.58 1.24 8.73
C PHE A 33 0.23 -0.24 8.54
N LEU A 34 0.59 -1.11 9.48
CA LEU A 34 0.17 -2.52 9.46
C LEU A 34 -1.36 -2.67 9.58
N LYS A 35 -1.99 -1.86 10.43
CA LYS A 35 -3.47 -1.85 10.56
C LYS A 35 -4.17 -1.33 9.31
N ASP A 36 -3.61 -0.31 8.67
CA ASP A 36 -4.09 0.18 7.36
C ASP A 36 -3.97 -0.93 6.30
N MET A 37 -2.80 -1.57 6.19
CA MET A 37 -2.58 -2.66 5.24
C MET A 37 -3.56 -3.83 5.44
N ASP A 38 -3.75 -4.29 6.69
CA ASP A 38 -4.68 -5.38 7.02
C ASP A 38 -6.13 -5.06 6.62
N LEU A 39 -6.57 -3.82 6.84
CA LEU A 39 -7.91 -3.38 6.41
C LEU A 39 -8.02 -3.31 4.89
N CYS A 40 -7.01 -2.80 4.19
CA CYS A 40 -6.96 -2.78 2.73
C CYS A 40 -6.98 -4.20 2.14
N GLU A 41 -6.24 -5.15 2.72
CA GLU A 41 -6.26 -6.58 2.31
C GLU A 41 -7.67 -7.16 2.48
N GLN A 42 -8.30 -6.95 3.64
CA GLN A 42 -9.67 -7.42 3.89
C GLN A 42 -10.68 -6.82 2.90
N LEU A 43 -10.57 -5.52 2.58
CA LEU A 43 -11.46 -4.85 1.63
C LEU A 43 -11.27 -5.37 0.22
N TYR A 44 -10.02 -5.55 -0.22
CA TYR A 44 -9.70 -6.10 -1.53
C TYR A 44 -10.20 -7.54 -1.66
N HIS A 45 -9.98 -8.40 -0.66
CA HIS A 45 -10.48 -9.78 -0.69
C HIS A 45 -12.00 -9.88 -0.62
N SER A 46 -12.66 -8.96 0.09
CA SER A 46 -14.13 -8.92 0.15
C SER A 46 -14.76 -8.45 -1.16
N ASN A 47 -14.09 -7.56 -1.91
CA ASN A 47 -14.62 -6.98 -3.13
C ASN A 47 -13.53 -6.61 -4.15
N HIS A 48 -12.92 -7.65 -4.74
CA HIS A 48 -11.78 -7.53 -5.64
C HIS A 48 -12.07 -6.76 -6.94
N ASN A 49 -13.35 -6.58 -7.31
CA ASN A 49 -13.76 -5.87 -8.52
C ASN A 49 -13.72 -4.34 -8.36
N LYS A 50 -13.61 -3.82 -7.13
CA LYS A 50 -13.54 -2.39 -6.91
C LYS A 50 -12.10 -1.89 -7.06
N ILE A 51 -11.88 -1.14 -8.15
CA ILE A 51 -10.60 -0.47 -8.45
C ILE A 51 -10.07 0.28 -7.23
N GLN A 52 -10.93 1.02 -6.53
CA GLN A 52 -10.54 1.79 -5.35
C GLN A 52 -9.86 0.94 -4.25
N TYR A 53 -10.32 -0.28 -4.01
CA TYR A 53 -9.73 -1.13 -2.97
C TYR A 53 -8.39 -1.73 -3.40
N ALA A 54 -8.26 -2.04 -4.70
CA ALA A 54 -6.99 -2.44 -5.28
C ALA A 54 -5.96 -1.30 -5.22
N GLU A 55 -6.38 -0.05 -5.52
CA GLU A 55 -5.51 1.12 -5.39
C GLU A 55 -5.06 1.34 -3.95
N ASP A 56 -5.99 1.34 -3.00
CA ASP A 56 -5.69 1.56 -1.58
C ASP A 56 -4.71 0.48 -1.07
N LEU A 57 -4.90 -0.79 -1.46
CA LEU A 57 -3.99 -1.88 -1.10
C LEU A 57 -2.60 -1.77 -1.73
N ALA A 58 -2.52 -1.39 -3.01
CA ALA A 58 -1.24 -1.21 -3.69
C ALA A 58 -0.41 -0.08 -3.03
N ILE A 59 -1.06 1.02 -2.63
CA ILE A 59 -0.42 2.11 -1.88
C ILE A 59 0.06 1.61 -0.50
N ALA A 60 -0.75 0.84 0.22
CA ALA A 60 -0.35 0.28 1.51
C ALA A 60 0.91 -0.61 1.38
N TYR A 61 0.98 -1.44 0.34
CA TYR A 61 2.17 -2.25 0.06
C TYR A 61 3.41 -1.41 -0.30
N GLU A 62 3.27 -0.32 -1.06
CA GLU A 62 4.40 0.58 -1.33
C GLU A 62 4.96 1.20 -0.04
N ASN A 63 4.08 1.63 0.87
CA ASN A 63 4.50 2.19 2.16
C ASN A 63 5.26 1.16 3.01
N MET A 64 4.75 -0.08 3.05
CA MET A 64 5.41 -1.17 3.78
C MET A 64 6.75 -1.55 3.14
N ALA A 65 6.84 -1.56 1.81
CA ALA A 65 8.09 -1.80 1.10
C ALA A 65 9.16 -0.75 1.44
N GLN A 66 8.78 0.52 1.48
CA GLN A 66 9.69 1.62 1.85
C GLN A 66 10.17 1.50 3.29
N ARG A 67 9.30 1.06 4.21
CA ARG A 67 9.65 0.90 5.64
C ARG A 67 10.54 -0.30 5.90
N GLN A 68 10.23 -1.43 5.25
CA GLN A 68 11.00 -2.66 5.34
C GLN A 68 12.17 -2.71 4.35
N ALA A 69 12.51 -1.59 3.71
CA ALA A 69 13.70 -1.43 2.88
C ALA A 69 14.99 -1.91 3.57
N LYS A 70 15.09 -1.70 4.89
CA LYS A 70 16.21 -2.16 5.71
C LYS A 70 16.32 -3.69 5.77
N GLU A 71 15.18 -4.38 5.71
CA GLU A 71 15.06 -5.83 5.62
C GLU A 71 14.79 -6.23 4.17
N LYS A 72 15.85 -6.15 3.34
CA LYS A 72 15.80 -6.24 1.86
C LYS A 72 14.81 -7.27 1.30
N GLU A 73 14.73 -8.47 1.87
CA GLU A 73 13.86 -9.53 1.35
C GLU A 73 12.36 -9.20 1.55
N SER A 74 11.98 -8.68 2.72
CA SER A 74 10.60 -8.34 3.03
C SER A 74 10.13 -7.11 2.25
N GLY A 75 10.99 -6.10 2.11
CA GLY A 75 10.70 -4.91 1.30
C GLY A 75 10.43 -5.24 -0.18
N ILE A 76 11.27 -6.09 -0.78
CA ILE A 76 11.11 -6.57 -2.17
C ILE A 76 9.80 -7.37 -2.33
N ALA A 77 9.40 -8.15 -1.32
CA ALA A 77 8.15 -8.90 -1.39
C ALA A 77 6.93 -7.97 -1.47
N PHE A 78 6.86 -6.94 -0.64
CA PHE A 78 5.78 -5.95 -0.68
C PHE A 78 5.77 -5.14 -1.98
N GLN A 79 6.94 -4.75 -2.46
CA GLN A 79 7.10 -4.08 -3.74
C GLN A 79 6.51 -4.90 -4.91
N LYS A 80 6.85 -6.20 -4.98
CA LYS A 80 6.30 -7.10 -6.00
C LYS A 80 4.78 -7.18 -5.94
N LYS A 81 4.20 -7.22 -4.74
CA LYS A 81 2.74 -7.22 -4.57
C LYS A 81 2.10 -5.92 -5.05
N ALA A 82 2.69 -4.75 -4.76
CA ALA A 82 2.21 -3.47 -5.26
C ALA A 82 2.25 -3.40 -6.79
N VAL A 83 3.39 -3.77 -7.40
CA VAL A 83 3.56 -3.81 -8.86
C VAL A 83 2.53 -4.72 -9.52
N HIS A 84 2.29 -5.90 -8.94
CA HIS A 84 1.29 -6.83 -9.45
C HIS A 84 -0.09 -6.18 -9.53
N ILE A 85 -0.56 -5.57 -8.44
CA ILE A 85 -1.88 -4.92 -8.40
C ILE A 85 -1.94 -3.76 -9.40
N TRP A 86 -0.91 -2.93 -9.50
CA TRP A 86 -0.88 -1.83 -10.46
C TRP A 86 -0.97 -2.31 -11.92
N ARG A 87 -0.28 -3.42 -12.24
CA ARG A 87 -0.37 -4.04 -13.58
C ARG A 87 -1.74 -4.64 -13.84
N GLU A 88 -2.35 -5.29 -12.85
CA GLU A 88 -3.73 -5.80 -12.98
C GLU A 88 -4.73 -4.65 -13.21
N LEU A 89 -4.61 -3.56 -12.45
CA LEU A 89 -5.43 -2.37 -12.64
C LEU A 89 -5.26 -1.77 -14.03
N TYR A 90 -4.03 -1.68 -14.54
CA TYR A 90 -3.77 -1.24 -15.90
C TYR A 90 -4.40 -2.18 -16.94
N ALA A 91 -4.22 -3.50 -16.80
CA ALA A 91 -4.78 -4.48 -17.72
C ALA A 91 -6.32 -4.43 -17.76
N ASN A 92 -6.96 -4.19 -16.61
CA ASN A 92 -8.41 -4.15 -16.50
C ASN A 92 -9.03 -2.82 -16.97
N THR A 93 -8.30 -1.71 -16.86
CA THR A 93 -8.86 -0.35 -17.11
C THR A 93 -8.28 0.35 -18.34
N GLY A 94 -7.09 -0.05 -18.79
CA GLY A 94 -6.30 0.67 -19.78
C GLY A 94 -5.77 2.04 -19.30
N HIS A 95 -5.93 2.37 -18.02
CA HIS A 95 -5.58 3.67 -17.47
C HIS A 95 -4.06 3.78 -17.24
N LYS A 96 -3.37 4.50 -18.13
CA LYS A 96 -1.91 4.62 -18.18
C LYS A 96 -1.23 5.01 -16.85
N PRO A 97 -1.80 5.88 -16.00
CA PRO A 97 -1.19 6.18 -14.70
C PRO A 97 -0.97 4.96 -13.78
N PHE A 98 -1.72 3.87 -13.94
CA PHE A 98 -1.45 2.63 -13.19
C PHE A 98 -0.18 1.93 -13.69
N LEU A 99 0.09 1.97 -14.99
CA LEU A 99 1.32 1.43 -15.55
C LEU A 99 2.54 2.23 -15.06
N GLU A 100 2.45 3.56 -15.07
CA GLU A 100 3.52 4.43 -14.54
C GLU A 100 3.79 4.17 -13.06
N LYS A 101 2.75 3.93 -12.26
CA LYS A 101 2.90 3.51 -10.86
C LYS A 101 3.57 2.15 -10.72
N ALA A 102 3.20 1.17 -11.56
CA ALA A 102 3.85 -0.14 -11.58
C ALA A 102 5.35 -0.03 -11.91
N GLU A 103 5.70 0.73 -12.94
CA GLU A 103 7.08 0.95 -13.35
C GLU A 103 7.87 1.71 -12.28
N ARG A 104 7.29 2.74 -11.67
CA ARG A 104 7.92 3.43 -10.54
C ARG A 104 8.17 2.48 -9.38
N ALA A 105 7.15 1.73 -8.97
CA ALA A 105 7.25 0.78 -7.88
C ALA A 105 8.27 -0.31 -8.18
N GLU A 106 8.44 -0.77 -9.42
CA GLU A 106 9.44 -1.77 -9.83
C GLU A 106 10.87 -1.20 -9.83
N ASN A 107 11.03 0.07 -10.21
CA ASN A 107 12.33 0.74 -10.27
C ASN A 107 12.76 1.42 -8.96
N SER A 108 11.87 1.50 -7.96
CA SER A 108 12.20 1.98 -6.63
C SER A 108 13.16 1.01 -5.95
N ASP A 109 14.46 1.25 -6.02
CA ASP A 109 15.43 0.47 -5.25
C ASP A 109 15.20 0.73 -3.75
N PRO A 110 14.82 -0.30 -2.96
CA PRO A 110 14.60 -0.13 -1.53
C PRO A 110 15.88 0.34 -0.80
N SER A 111 17.06 0.21 -1.40
CA SER A 111 18.34 0.53 -0.75
C SER A 111 18.85 1.97 -0.93
N ILE A 112 18.12 2.85 -1.64
CA ILE A 112 18.57 4.22 -1.98
C ILE A 112 18.07 5.31 -0.99
N HIS A 113 17.28 4.96 0.03
CA HIS A 113 16.84 5.88 1.10
C HIS A 113 17.34 5.43 2.47
#